data_AF-A0A7S3TAF8-F1
#
_entry.id   AF-A0A7S3TAF8-F1
#
_cell.length_a   1.000
_cell.length_b   1.000
_cell.length_c   1.000
_cell.angle_alpha   90.00
_cell.angle_beta   90.00
_cell.angle_gamma   90.00
#
_symmetry.space_group_name_H-M   'P 1'
#
loop_
_entity.id
_entity.type
_entity.pdbx_description
1 polymer ?
#
loop_
_entity_poly.entity_id
_entity_poly.type
_entity_poly.pdbx_seq_one_letter_code
_entity_poly.pdbx_strand_id
1 'polypeptide(L)'
;ASLLEHFRRAAELDPASCAAWHNLAMVHFDHVRCTCWRSEDELGEHHRHHPDPGATDTEERVVAALECLFRCISLRPSSSPTGHTQQDILTLLTLAFEHGETEGAAAALSRGLADTPAETWLAVVPQVIARLGSESERVRTFVLSLLSTLAERHPQGLVYPLTVAATSPLRAQATGAAHVLAHLRRGRDVLVEQAQLVAAELVRASCLWSEAWIDGLETASKAFYTEGDDAGCVRALLPLHE
;
A
#
# COMPACT_ATOMS: atom_id res chain seq x y z
N ALA A 1 -25.34 27.56 -3.53
CA ALA A 1 -25.18 26.10 -3.61
C ALA A 1 -23.71 25.78 -3.43
N SER A 2 -23.38 24.89 -2.51
CA SER A 2 -21.98 24.52 -2.25
C SER A 2 -21.42 23.76 -3.45
N LEU A 3 -20.10 23.80 -3.67
CA LEU A 3 -19.44 23.10 -4.77
C LEU A 3 -19.73 21.57 -4.73
N LEU A 4 -19.87 21.01 -3.52
CA LEU A 4 -20.30 19.64 -3.27
C LEU A 4 -21.70 19.33 -3.81
N GLU A 5 -22.68 20.22 -3.61
CA GLU A 5 -24.05 20.06 -4.13
C GLU A 5 -24.08 20.01 -5.66
N HIS A 6 -23.26 20.82 -6.32
CA HIS A 6 -23.19 20.84 -7.79
C HIS A 6 -22.61 19.53 -8.33
N PHE A 7 -21.53 19.01 -7.74
CA PHE A 7 -20.94 17.74 -8.17
C PHE A 7 -21.82 16.54 -7.83
N ARG A 8 -22.49 16.56 -6.67
CA ARG A 8 -23.50 15.55 -6.32
C ARG A 8 -24.63 15.54 -7.34
N ARG A 9 -25.14 16.73 -7.72
CA ARG A 9 -26.19 16.83 -8.72
C ARG A 9 -25.73 16.39 -10.10
N ALA A 10 -24.48 16.70 -10.47
CA ALA A 10 -23.89 16.22 -11.72
C ALA A 10 -23.79 14.69 -11.76
N ALA A 11 -23.38 14.05 -10.66
CA ALA A 11 -23.32 12.59 -10.55
C ALA A 11 -24.71 11.93 -10.56
N GLU A 12 -25.74 12.60 -10.03
CA GLU A 12 -27.13 12.14 -10.11
C GLU A 12 -27.72 12.25 -11.53
N LEU A 13 -27.33 13.30 -12.28
CA LEU A 13 -27.81 13.54 -13.64
C LEU A 13 -27.13 12.65 -14.68
N ASP A 14 -25.83 12.35 -14.50
CA ASP A 14 -25.08 11.42 -15.34
C ASP A 14 -24.33 10.38 -14.49
N PRO A 15 -25.00 9.25 -14.17
CA PRO A 15 -24.39 8.17 -13.38
C PRO A 15 -23.21 7.48 -14.08
N ALA A 16 -23.08 7.61 -15.40
CA ALA A 16 -22.01 6.98 -16.17
C ALA A 16 -20.75 7.85 -16.27
N SER A 17 -20.82 9.13 -15.87
CA SER A 17 -19.69 10.05 -15.93
C SER A 17 -18.69 9.81 -14.79
N CYS A 18 -17.57 9.16 -15.10
CA CYS A 18 -16.45 9.03 -14.16
C CYS A 18 -15.92 10.40 -13.72
N ALA A 19 -15.93 11.41 -14.59
CA ALA A 19 -15.44 12.75 -14.23
C ALA A 19 -16.29 13.39 -13.12
N ALA A 20 -17.62 13.18 -13.14
CA ALA A 20 -18.50 13.67 -12.07
C ALA A 20 -18.21 12.96 -10.74
N TRP A 21 -18.08 11.63 -10.74
CA TRP A 21 -17.75 10.84 -9.56
C TRP A 21 -16.34 11.16 -9.02
N HIS A 22 -15.36 11.33 -9.90
CA HIS A 22 -14.01 11.72 -9.53
C HIS A 22 -13.99 13.09 -8.84
N ASN A 23 -14.59 14.11 -9.46
CA ASN A 23 -14.61 15.45 -8.88
C ASN A 23 -15.35 15.47 -7.54
N LEU A 24 -16.45 14.73 -7.41
CA LEU A 24 -17.16 14.58 -6.14
C LEU A 24 -16.25 13.94 -5.07
N ALA A 25 -15.53 12.87 -5.42
CA ALA A 25 -14.57 12.23 -4.52
C ALA A 25 -13.45 13.18 -4.09
N MET A 26 -12.89 13.95 -5.03
CA MET A 26 -11.82 14.91 -4.74
C MET A 26 -12.28 16.01 -3.78
N VAL A 27 -13.52 16.48 -3.88
CA VAL A 27 -14.08 17.45 -2.94
C VAL A 27 -14.20 16.89 -1.53
N HIS A 28 -14.61 15.63 -1.40
CA HIS A 28 -14.62 14.96 -0.11
C HIS A 28 -13.19 14.75 0.43
N PHE A 29 -12.26 14.34 -0.42
CA PHE A 29 -10.86 14.13 -0.08
C PHE A 29 -10.17 15.41 0.40
N ASP A 30 -10.32 16.51 -0.33
CA ASP A 30 -9.74 17.81 0.03
C ASP A 30 -10.31 18.31 1.35
N HIS A 31 -11.60 18.09 1.59
CA HIS A 31 -12.22 18.44 2.86
C HIS A 31 -11.59 17.66 4.03
N VAL A 32 -11.43 16.34 3.89
CA VAL A 32 -10.80 15.48 4.90
C VAL A 32 -9.35 15.91 5.15
N ARG A 33 -8.61 16.28 4.11
CA ARG A 33 -7.24 16.80 4.26
C ARG A 33 -7.23 18.11 5.04
N CYS A 34 -8.09 19.06 4.70
CA CYS A 34 -8.18 20.34 5.40
C CYS A 34 -8.55 20.18 6.88
N THR A 35 -9.44 19.24 7.22
CA THR A 35 -9.80 18.98 8.63
C THR A 35 -8.65 18.36 9.41
N CYS A 36 -7.92 17.41 8.81
CA CYS A 36 -6.74 16.81 9.44
C CYS A 36 -5.63 17.85 9.69
N TRP A 37 -5.28 18.63 8.67
CA TRP A 37 -4.29 19.72 8.80
C TRP A 37 -4.68 20.72 9.89
N ARG A 38 -5.96 21.13 9.96
CA ARG A 38 -6.44 22.05 10.99
C ARG A 38 -6.34 21.45 12.39
N SER A 39 -6.58 20.16 12.55
CA SER A 39 -6.44 19.48 13.85
C SER A 39 -4.98 19.42 14.32
N GLU A 40 -4.02 19.27 13.40
CA GLU A 40 -2.59 19.24 13.74
C GLU A 40 -2.08 20.61 14.21
N ASP A 41 -2.54 21.70 13.61
CA ASP A 41 -2.24 23.08 14.05
C ASP A 41 -2.83 23.37 15.44
N GLU A 42 -4.06 22.91 15.71
CA GLU A 42 -4.73 23.09 17.02
C GLU A 42 -4.08 22.24 18.13
N LEU A 43 -3.46 21.10 17.82
CA LEU A 43 -2.69 20.28 18.76
C LEU A 43 -1.36 20.93 19.21
N GLY A 44 -0.87 21.93 18.48
CA GLY A 44 0.29 22.75 18.88
C GLY A 44 -0.04 23.79 19.98
N GLU A 45 -1.31 24.17 20.11
CA GLU A 45 -1.80 25.14 21.10
C GLU A 45 -2.71 24.43 22.12
N HIS A 46 -2.08 23.87 23.17
CA HIS A 46 -2.69 23.34 24.41
C HIS A 46 -4.21 23.52 24.50
N HIS A 47 -5.07 22.51 24.36
CA HIS A 47 -6.38 22.40 25.02
C HIS A 47 -6.89 20.94 25.02
N ARG A 48 -7.82 20.68 25.94
CA ARG A 48 -8.12 19.40 26.60
C ARG A 48 -9.10 18.52 25.80
N HIS A 49 -8.99 17.21 25.99
CA HIS A 49 -9.93 16.19 25.54
C HIS A 49 -11.41 16.57 25.72
N HIS A 50 -12.07 16.90 24.61
CA HIS A 50 -13.52 16.82 24.43
C HIS A 50 -13.76 15.84 23.27
N PRO A 51 -14.82 15.00 23.27
CA PRO A 51 -15.07 14.12 22.13
C PRO A 51 -15.48 14.99 20.94
N ASP A 52 -14.70 14.96 19.87
CA ASP A 52 -14.89 15.82 18.71
C ASP A 52 -16.15 15.43 17.92
N PRO A 53 -17.17 16.31 17.82
CA PRO A 53 -18.30 16.11 16.91
C PRO A 53 -17.88 16.19 15.42
N GLY A 54 -16.63 16.56 15.12
CA GLY A 54 -16.06 16.55 13.77
C GLY A 54 -15.59 15.17 13.28
N ALA A 55 -15.40 14.20 14.17
CA ALA A 55 -14.92 12.86 13.80
C ALA A 55 -15.95 12.09 12.96
N THR A 56 -17.24 12.20 13.31
CA THR A 56 -18.34 11.56 12.56
C THR A 56 -18.54 12.16 11.18
N ASP A 57 -18.43 13.49 11.05
CA ASP A 57 -18.52 14.19 9.76
C ASP A 57 -17.31 13.86 8.86
N THR A 58 -16.14 13.62 9.45
CA THR A 58 -14.95 13.17 8.72
C THR A 58 -15.11 11.74 8.23
N GLU A 59 -15.60 10.82 9.07
CA GLU A 59 -15.87 9.43 8.67
C GLU A 59 -16.90 9.34 7.54
N GLU A 60 -18.01 10.07 7.63
CA GLU A 60 -19.04 10.11 6.58
C GLU A 60 -18.46 10.59 5.24
N ARG A 61 -17.59 11.61 5.27
CA ARG A 61 -16.93 12.11 4.04
C ARG A 61 -15.88 11.14 3.50
N VAL A 62 -15.14 10.44 4.36
CA VAL A 62 -14.20 9.38 3.92
C VAL A 62 -14.97 8.26 3.23
N VAL A 63 -16.06 7.78 3.82
CA VAL A 63 -16.90 6.74 3.22
C VAL A 63 -17.47 7.20 1.87
N ALA A 64 -18.00 8.42 1.80
CA ALA A 64 -18.51 8.99 0.55
C ALA A 64 -17.41 9.10 -0.53
N ALA A 65 -16.20 9.53 -0.16
CA ALA A 65 -15.07 9.61 -1.07
C ALA A 65 -14.68 8.23 -1.62
N LEU A 66 -14.58 7.22 -0.74
CA LEU A 66 -14.27 5.84 -1.12
C LEU A 66 -15.32 5.28 -2.09
N GLU A 67 -16.61 5.43 -1.79
CA GLU A 67 -17.69 4.96 -2.66
C GLU A 67 -17.65 5.62 -4.06
N CYS A 68 -17.38 6.92 -4.11
CA CYS A 68 -17.26 7.66 -5.37
C CYS A 68 -16.05 7.19 -6.19
N LEU A 69 -14.89 6.96 -5.54
CA LEU A 69 -13.69 6.45 -6.20
C LEU A 69 -13.91 5.03 -6.73
N PHE A 70 -14.50 4.13 -5.95
CA PHE A 70 -14.84 2.78 -6.41
C PHE A 70 -15.77 2.80 -7.62
N ARG A 71 -16.76 3.70 -7.65
CA ARG A 71 -17.63 3.88 -8.82
C ARG A 71 -16.86 4.37 -10.05
N CYS A 72 -16.00 5.38 -9.90
CA CYS A 72 -15.22 5.87 -11.03
C CYS A 72 -14.26 4.79 -11.57
N ILE A 73 -13.61 4.04 -10.67
CA ILE A 73 -12.75 2.91 -11.05
C ILE A 73 -13.55 1.83 -11.79
N SER A 74 -14.76 1.50 -11.33
CA SER A 74 -15.62 0.49 -11.96
C SER A 74 -16.16 0.91 -13.33
N LEU A 75 -16.39 2.21 -13.54
CA LEU A 75 -16.88 2.76 -14.81
C LEU A 75 -15.78 2.86 -15.88
N ARG A 76 -14.50 2.83 -15.50
CA ARG A 76 -13.41 2.86 -16.47
C ARG A 76 -13.06 1.45 -16.94
N PRO A 77 -13.10 1.19 -18.26
CA PRO A 77 -12.73 -0.12 -18.78
C PRO A 77 -11.24 -0.39 -18.56
N SER A 78 -10.93 -1.61 -18.12
CA SER A 78 -9.56 -2.10 -17.90
C SER A 78 -8.67 -2.09 -19.16
N SER A 79 -9.27 -1.93 -20.35
CA SER A 79 -8.57 -1.89 -21.64
C SER A 79 -7.94 -0.54 -21.97
N SER A 80 -8.22 0.53 -21.20
CA SER A 80 -7.59 1.85 -21.38
C SER A 80 -7.11 2.40 -20.03
N PRO A 81 -5.95 1.94 -19.53
CA PRO A 81 -5.33 2.50 -18.33
C PRO A 81 -4.82 3.91 -18.65
N THR A 82 -5.70 4.90 -18.51
CA THR A 82 -5.30 6.30 -18.50
C THR A 82 -4.62 6.62 -17.16
N GLY A 83 -3.65 7.53 -17.15
CA GLY A 83 -2.95 7.94 -15.91
C GLY A 83 -3.90 8.40 -14.79
N HIS A 84 -5.09 8.88 -15.16
CA HIS A 84 -6.15 9.24 -14.21
C HIS A 84 -6.65 8.05 -13.37
N THR A 85 -6.66 6.82 -13.91
CA THR A 85 -7.18 5.65 -13.17
C THR A 85 -6.20 5.21 -12.11
N GLN A 86 -4.90 5.25 -12.41
CA GLN A 86 -3.87 5.01 -11.41
C GLN A 86 -3.90 6.08 -10.32
N GLN A 87 -4.10 7.35 -10.68
CA GLN A 87 -4.25 8.41 -9.69
C GLN A 87 -5.45 8.17 -8.77
N ASP A 88 -6.60 7.78 -9.32
CA ASP A 88 -7.81 7.48 -8.53
C ASP A 88 -7.60 6.33 -7.55
N ILE A 89 -6.91 5.26 -8.00
CA ILE A 89 -6.57 4.13 -7.15
C ILE A 89 -5.58 4.55 -6.06
N LEU A 90 -4.58 5.37 -6.38
CA LEU A 90 -3.63 5.86 -5.39
C LEU A 90 -4.32 6.74 -4.34
N THR A 91 -5.21 7.65 -4.75
CA THR A 91 -6.03 8.45 -3.82
C THR A 91 -6.89 7.56 -2.93
N LEU A 92 -7.51 6.52 -3.50
CA LEU A 92 -8.28 5.54 -2.74
C LEU A 92 -7.41 4.81 -1.72
N LEU A 93 -6.22 4.34 -2.12
CA LEU A 93 -5.29 3.66 -1.22
C LEU A 93 -4.79 4.59 -0.11
N THR A 94 -4.53 5.87 -0.41
CA THR A 94 -4.17 6.87 0.59
C THR A 94 -5.28 6.99 1.65
N LEU A 95 -6.53 7.22 1.22
CA LEU A 95 -7.68 7.26 2.14
C LEU A 95 -7.85 5.96 2.92
N ALA A 96 -7.68 4.81 2.26
CA ALA A 96 -7.80 3.50 2.88
C ALA A 96 -6.75 3.27 3.97
N PHE A 97 -5.51 3.74 3.75
CA PHE A 97 -4.42 3.52 4.69
C PHE A 97 -4.39 4.55 5.82
N GLU A 98 -4.85 5.78 5.57
CA GLU A 98 -4.90 6.84 6.59
C GLU A 98 -6.16 6.75 7.47
N HIS A 99 -7.31 6.36 6.91
CA HIS A 99 -8.60 6.38 7.62
C HIS A 99 -9.31 5.02 7.69
N GLY A 100 -8.73 3.95 7.12
CA GLY A 100 -9.31 2.60 7.12
C GLY A 100 -9.37 1.90 8.48
N GLU A 101 -8.96 2.57 9.55
CA GLU A 101 -9.16 2.09 10.92
C GLU A 101 -10.62 2.23 11.38
N THR A 102 -11.39 3.11 10.75
CA THR A 102 -12.81 3.32 11.08
C THR A 102 -13.68 2.20 10.54
N GLU A 103 -14.77 1.87 11.24
CA GLU A 103 -15.65 0.76 10.86
C GLU A 103 -16.37 1.06 9.54
N GLY A 104 -16.84 2.31 9.35
CA GLY A 104 -17.47 2.73 8.10
C GLY A 104 -16.53 2.61 6.90
N ALA A 105 -15.29 3.09 7.02
CA ALA A 105 -14.31 3.00 5.94
C ALA A 105 -13.92 1.55 5.63
N ALA A 106 -13.68 0.72 6.65
CA ALA A 106 -13.36 -0.70 6.45
C ALA A 106 -14.48 -1.46 5.73
N ALA A 107 -15.75 -1.20 6.11
CA ALA A 107 -16.90 -1.78 5.43
C ALA A 107 -16.98 -1.33 3.96
N ALA A 108 -16.80 -0.03 3.69
CA ALA A 108 -16.78 0.51 2.33
C ALA A 108 -15.66 -0.11 1.48
N LEU A 109 -14.45 -0.26 2.04
CA LEU A 109 -13.31 -0.90 1.37
C LEU A 109 -13.57 -2.36 1.05
N SER A 110 -14.14 -3.12 1.98
CA SER A 110 -14.43 -4.55 1.77
C SER A 110 -15.45 -4.78 0.65
N ARG A 111 -16.51 -3.96 0.60
CA ARG A 111 -17.52 -3.99 -0.46
C ARG A 111 -16.93 -3.55 -1.80
N GLY A 112 -16.21 -2.43 -1.82
CA GLY A 112 -15.57 -1.93 -3.05
C GLY A 112 -14.55 -2.91 -3.63
N LEU A 113 -13.81 -3.61 -2.77
CA LEU A 113 -12.89 -4.68 -3.18
C LEU A 113 -13.60 -5.84 -3.86
N ALA A 114 -14.78 -6.26 -3.36
CA ALA A 114 -15.56 -7.35 -3.95
C ALA A 114 -16.11 -6.99 -5.35
N ASP A 115 -16.49 -5.72 -5.55
CA ASP A 115 -17.09 -5.24 -6.79
C ASP A 115 -16.04 -4.88 -7.87
N THR A 116 -14.79 -4.64 -7.48
CA THR A 116 -13.72 -4.20 -8.41
C THR A 116 -12.98 -5.39 -9.02
N PRO A 117 -12.76 -5.43 -10.35
CA PRO A 117 -11.98 -6.49 -10.98
C PRO A 117 -10.52 -6.51 -10.47
N ALA A 118 -9.94 -7.71 -10.39
CA ALA A 118 -8.61 -7.90 -9.79
C ALA A 118 -7.50 -7.23 -10.61
N GLU A 119 -7.65 -7.18 -11.93
CA GLU A 119 -6.72 -6.60 -12.89
C GLU A 119 -6.40 -5.13 -12.58
N THR A 120 -7.38 -4.39 -12.07
CA THR A 120 -7.26 -2.98 -11.69
C THR A 120 -6.17 -2.73 -10.65
N TRP A 121 -5.97 -3.69 -9.74
CA TRP A 121 -5.04 -3.53 -8.63
C TRP A 121 -3.60 -3.90 -8.99
N LEU A 122 -3.35 -4.53 -10.16
CA LEU A 122 -2.03 -5.01 -10.56
C LEU A 122 -1.01 -3.86 -10.65
N ALA A 123 -1.43 -2.70 -11.13
CA ALA A 123 -0.57 -1.52 -11.27
C ALA A 123 -0.12 -0.93 -9.91
N VAL A 124 -0.82 -1.26 -8.82
CA VAL A 124 -0.57 -0.71 -7.48
C VAL A 124 -0.09 -1.76 -6.47
N VAL A 125 0.29 -2.96 -6.95
CA VAL A 125 0.83 -4.04 -6.11
C VAL A 125 1.99 -3.58 -5.23
N PRO A 126 3.00 -2.80 -5.71
CA PRO A 126 4.09 -2.33 -4.85
C PRO A 126 3.62 -1.52 -3.65
N GLN A 127 2.65 -0.62 -3.86
CA GLN A 127 2.07 0.23 -2.82
C GLN A 127 1.29 -0.59 -1.79
N VAL A 128 0.57 -1.62 -2.25
CA VAL A 128 -0.18 -2.54 -1.38
C VAL A 128 0.77 -3.41 -0.54
N ILE A 129 1.82 -3.97 -1.16
CA ILE A 129 2.84 -4.78 -0.46
C ILE A 129 3.59 -3.98 0.60
N ALA A 130 3.83 -2.69 0.38
CA ALA A 130 4.45 -1.81 1.36
C ALA A 130 3.63 -1.71 2.66
N ARG A 131 2.32 -1.99 2.62
CA ARG A 131 1.41 -1.93 3.78
C ARG A 131 1.12 -3.28 4.45
N LEU A 132 1.75 -4.37 4.01
CA LEU A 132 1.63 -5.70 4.66
C LEU A 132 2.04 -5.69 6.15
N GLY A 133 2.95 -4.78 6.52
CA GLY A 133 3.42 -4.61 7.89
C GLY A 133 2.74 -3.49 8.67
N SER A 134 1.57 -2.98 8.23
CA SER A 134 0.84 -1.93 8.96
C SER A 134 0.46 -2.37 10.37
N GLU A 135 0.53 -1.45 11.34
CA GLU A 135 0.11 -1.69 12.74
C GLU A 135 -1.40 -1.87 12.86
N SER A 136 -2.15 -1.22 11.96
CA SER A 136 -3.60 -1.31 11.91
C SER A 136 -4.08 -2.68 11.43
N GLU A 137 -4.80 -3.41 12.29
CA GLU A 137 -5.32 -4.75 11.97
C GLU A 137 -6.34 -4.73 10.83
N ARG A 138 -7.20 -3.69 10.77
CA ARG A 138 -8.20 -3.54 9.71
C ARG A 138 -7.56 -3.35 8.34
N VAL A 139 -6.57 -2.45 8.26
CA VAL A 139 -5.81 -2.21 7.02
C VAL A 139 -5.04 -3.46 6.60
N ARG A 140 -4.38 -4.14 7.55
CA ARG A 140 -3.67 -5.39 7.28
C ARG A 140 -4.61 -6.48 6.75
N THR A 141 -5.81 -6.61 7.31
CA THR A 141 -6.83 -7.56 6.84
C THR A 141 -7.29 -7.23 5.42
N PHE A 142 -7.54 -5.96 5.12
CA PHE A 142 -7.86 -5.50 3.77
C PHE A 142 -6.75 -5.83 2.76
N VAL A 143 -5.50 -5.51 3.10
CA VAL A 143 -4.32 -5.77 2.25
C VAL A 143 -4.15 -7.28 2.00
N LEU A 144 -4.26 -8.11 3.04
CA LEU A 144 -4.15 -9.56 2.90
C LEU A 144 -5.28 -10.14 2.05
N SER A 145 -6.51 -9.64 2.19
CA SER A 145 -7.66 -10.06 1.37
C SER A 145 -7.46 -9.71 -0.10
N LEU A 146 -7.03 -8.48 -0.39
CA LEU A 146 -6.73 -8.01 -1.74
C LEU A 146 -5.62 -8.84 -2.38
N LEU A 147 -4.49 -9.02 -1.68
CA LEU A 147 -3.36 -9.79 -2.21
C LEU A 147 -3.69 -11.28 -2.37
N SER A 148 -4.52 -11.86 -1.52
CA SER A 148 -4.98 -13.25 -1.69
C SER A 148 -5.87 -13.39 -2.92
N THR A 149 -6.82 -12.46 -3.12
CA THR A 149 -7.67 -12.43 -4.33
C THR A 149 -6.83 -12.28 -5.61
N LEU A 150 -5.81 -11.42 -5.57
CA LEU A 150 -4.86 -11.25 -6.65
C LEU A 150 -3.99 -12.49 -6.88
N ALA A 151 -3.56 -13.19 -5.82
CA ALA A 151 -2.75 -14.40 -5.92
C ALA A 151 -3.52 -15.55 -6.60
N GLU A 152 -4.83 -15.63 -6.37
CA GLU A 152 -5.69 -16.63 -7.00
C GLU A 152 -5.81 -16.41 -8.52
N ARG A 153 -6.09 -15.17 -8.93
CA ARG A 153 -6.36 -14.81 -10.33
C ARG A 153 -5.09 -14.54 -11.16
N HIS A 154 -4.10 -13.86 -10.58
CA HIS A 154 -2.89 -13.36 -11.25
C HIS A 154 -1.60 -13.77 -10.51
N PRO A 155 -1.34 -15.07 -10.34
CA PRO A 155 -0.21 -15.58 -9.55
C PRO A 155 1.16 -15.09 -10.05
N GLN A 156 1.33 -15.00 -11.38
CA GLN A 156 2.59 -14.59 -12.02
C GLN A 156 2.95 -13.13 -11.70
N GLY A 157 1.94 -12.26 -11.54
CA GLY A 157 2.15 -10.85 -11.19
C GLY A 157 2.54 -10.64 -9.73
N LEU A 158 2.27 -11.62 -8.86
CA LEU A 158 2.55 -11.52 -7.42
C LEU A 158 3.73 -12.35 -6.94
N VAL A 159 4.10 -13.43 -7.63
CA VAL A 159 5.09 -14.38 -7.11
C VAL A 159 6.44 -13.72 -6.82
N TYR A 160 6.94 -12.86 -7.71
CA TYR A 160 8.22 -12.17 -7.49
C TYR A 160 8.12 -11.05 -6.45
N PRO A 161 7.17 -10.09 -6.53
CA PRO A 161 7.02 -9.06 -5.50
C PRO A 161 6.85 -9.63 -4.09
N LEU A 162 6.07 -10.72 -3.93
CA LEU A 162 5.87 -11.36 -2.64
C LEU A 162 7.11 -12.12 -2.16
N THR A 163 7.85 -12.78 -3.06
CA THR A 163 9.11 -13.45 -2.71
C THR A 163 10.13 -12.46 -2.17
N VAL A 164 10.26 -11.28 -2.80
CA VAL A 164 11.13 -10.22 -2.32
C VAL A 164 10.64 -9.68 -0.97
N ALA A 165 9.33 -9.44 -0.84
CA ALA A 165 8.75 -8.93 0.41
C ALA A 165 8.89 -9.92 1.58
N ALA A 166 8.94 -11.23 1.32
CA ALA A 166 9.15 -12.25 2.35
C ALA A 166 10.56 -12.22 2.96
N THR A 167 11.55 -11.64 2.26
CA THR A 167 12.92 -11.44 2.73
C THR A 167 13.11 -10.07 3.43
N SER A 168 12.03 -9.30 3.62
CA SER A 168 12.09 -7.98 4.25
C SER A 168 12.68 -8.05 5.68
N PRO A 169 13.53 -7.08 6.08
CA PRO A 169 14.01 -6.99 7.46
C PRO A 169 12.89 -6.71 8.47
N LEU A 170 11.76 -6.15 8.00
CA LEU A 170 10.58 -5.90 8.82
C LEU A 170 9.77 -7.20 8.99
N ARG A 171 9.83 -7.79 10.19
CA ARG A 171 9.17 -9.07 10.51
C ARG A 171 7.67 -9.09 10.19
N ALA A 172 6.95 -8.00 10.46
CA ALA A 172 5.51 -7.91 10.18
C ALA A 172 5.23 -8.02 8.68
N GLN A 173 6.00 -7.31 7.86
CA GLN A 173 5.89 -7.36 6.40
C GLN A 173 6.28 -8.74 5.85
N ALA A 174 7.40 -9.30 6.31
CA ALA A 174 7.86 -10.63 5.92
C ALA A 174 6.83 -11.72 6.25
N THR A 175 6.24 -11.67 7.45
CA THR A 175 5.19 -12.61 7.88
C THR A 175 3.93 -12.49 7.03
N GLY A 176 3.49 -11.26 6.73
CA GLY A 176 2.35 -11.01 5.86
C GLY A 176 2.57 -11.52 4.44
N ALA A 177 3.75 -11.27 3.86
CA ALA A 177 4.12 -11.77 2.54
C ALA A 177 4.19 -13.30 2.51
N ALA A 178 4.80 -13.92 3.53
CA ALA A 178 4.87 -15.37 3.67
C ALA A 178 3.48 -16.02 3.78
N HIS A 179 2.53 -15.37 4.47
CA HIS A 179 1.15 -15.82 4.54
C HIS A 179 0.48 -15.87 3.16
N VAL A 180 0.63 -14.81 2.35
CA VAL A 180 0.08 -14.77 0.99
C VAL A 180 0.79 -15.77 0.07
N LEU A 181 2.10 -15.94 0.17
CA LEU A 181 2.84 -16.97 -0.57
C LEU A 181 2.36 -18.38 -0.21
N ALA A 182 2.12 -18.66 1.07
CA ALA A 182 1.56 -19.94 1.50
C ALA A 182 0.17 -20.19 0.92
N HIS A 183 -0.64 -19.13 0.76
CA HIS A 183 -1.90 -19.22 0.03
C HIS A 183 -1.69 -19.54 -1.46
N LEU A 184 -0.73 -18.88 -2.13
CA LEU A 184 -0.39 -19.13 -3.53
C LEU A 184 0.09 -20.59 -3.76
N ARG A 185 0.87 -21.14 -2.82
CA ARG A 185 1.37 -22.53 -2.87
C ARG A 185 0.27 -23.58 -2.95
N ARG A 186 -0.91 -23.34 -2.33
CA ARG A 186 -2.02 -24.32 -2.33
C ARG A 186 -2.49 -24.72 -3.73
N GLY A 187 -2.42 -23.81 -4.69
CA GLY A 187 -2.79 -24.09 -6.08
C GLY A 187 -1.60 -24.20 -7.05
N ARG A 188 -0.44 -23.65 -6.70
CA ARG A 188 0.68 -23.40 -7.63
C ARG A 188 2.04 -23.53 -6.95
N ASP A 189 2.26 -24.62 -6.24
CA ASP A 189 3.49 -24.86 -5.48
C ASP A 189 4.76 -24.77 -6.33
N VAL A 190 4.77 -25.48 -7.47
CA VAL A 190 5.89 -25.48 -8.43
C VAL A 190 6.26 -24.06 -8.89
N LEU A 191 5.27 -23.18 -9.09
CA LEU A 191 5.52 -21.80 -9.49
C LEU A 191 6.25 -21.03 -8.38
N VAL A 192 5.84 -21.21 -7.14
CA VAL A 192 6.45 -20.54 -5.99
C VAL A 192 7.88 -21.05 -5.78
N GLU A 193 8.09 -22.37 -5.83
CA GLU A 193 9.42 -22.97 -5.69
C GLU A 193 10.39 -22.47 -6.76
N GLN A 194 9.94 -22.48 -8.03
CA GLN A 194 10.76 -22.00 -9.14
C GLN A 194 11.07 -20.51 -9.03
N ALA A 195 10.09 -19.68 -8.68
CA ALA A 195 10.31 -18.25 -8.51
C ALA A 195 11.26 -17.95 -7.33
N GLN A 196 11.18 -18.71 -6.24
CA GLN A 196 12.09 -18.59 -5.10
C GLN A 196 13.52 -18.96 -5.47
N LEU A 197 13.69 -20.06 -6.20
CA LEU A 197 15.00 -20.46 -6.73
C LEU A 197 15.55 -19.35 -7.63
N VAL A 198 14.79 -18.91 -8.64
CA VAL A 198 15.24 -17.87 -9.58
C VAL A 198 15.58 -16.57 -8.85
N ALA A 199 14.75 -16.13 -7.91
CA ALA A 199 15.01 -14.92 -7.13
C ALA A 199 16.31 -15.03 -6.31
N ALA A 200 16.54 -16.15 -5.63
CA ALA A 200 17.78 -16.39 -4.88
C ALA A 200 19.01 -16.41 -5.81
N GLU A 201 18.90 -17.05 -6.97
CA GLU A 201 20.02 -17.13 -7.92
C GLU A 201 20.32 -15.79 -8.58
N LEU A 202 19.30 -14.96 -8.84
CA LEU A 202 19.49 -13.61 -9.34
C LEU A 202 20.15 -12.71 -8.30
N VAL A 203 19.76 -12.80 -7.03
CA VAL A 203 20.43 -12.07 -5.94
C VAL A 203 21.90 -12.49 -5.85
N ARG A 204 22.19 -13.80 -5.84
CA ARG A 204 23.57 -14.29 -5.80
C ARG A 204 24.39 -13.88 -7.03
N ALA A 205 23.80 -13.88 -8.22
CA ALA A 205 24.50 -13.48 -9.45
C ALA A 205 24.68 -11.96 -9.58
N SER A 206 23.89 -11.16 -8.85
CA SER A 206 23.93 -9.69 -8.92
C SER A 206 25.10 -9.05 -8.18
N CYS A 207 25.72 -9.77 -7.24
CA CYS A 207 26.90 -9.33 -6.52
C CYS A 207 27.86 -10.51 -6.35
N LEU A 208 29.01 -10.44 -7.03
CA LEU A 208 30.05 -11.45 -6.90
C LEU A 208 30.66 -11.40 -5.50
N TRP A 209 31.14 -12.55 -5.00
CA TRP A 209 31.83 -12.60 -3.72
C TRP A 209 33.00 -11.61 -3.65
N SER A 210 33.78 -11.46 -4.74
CA SER A 210 34.86 -10.48 -4.80
C SER A 210 34.36 -9.04 -4.66
N GLU A 211 33.21 -8.70 -5.24
CA GLU A 211 32.62 -7.36 -5.15
C GLU A 211 32.13 -7.10 -3.74
N ALA A 212 31.42 -8.07 -3.13
CA ALA A 212 30.98 -7.99 -1.73
C ALA A 212 32.16 -7.82 -0.76
N TRP A 213 33.26 -8.54 -0.98
CA TRP A 213 34.49 -8.42 -0.19
C TRP A 213 35.17 -7.07 -0.35
N ILE A 214 35.22 -6.51 -1.56
CA ILE A 214 35.80 -5.18 -1.80
C ILE A 214 34.99 -4.10 -1.07
N ASP A 215 33.67 -4.11 -1.22
CA ASP A 215 32.77 -3.13 -0.58
C ASP A 215 32.81 -3.24 0.96
N GLY A 216 32.83 -4.47 1.49
CA GLY A 216 32.96 -4.71 2.92
C GLY A 216 34.31 -4.30 3.50
N LEU A 217 35.42 -4.55 2.78
CA LEU A 217 36.75 -4.09 3.19
C LEU A 217 36.88 -2.56 3.16
N GLU A 218 36.29 -1.89 2.16
CA GLU A 218 36.26 -0.43 2.10
C GLU A 218 35.49 0.16 3.28
N THR A 219 34.30 -0.40 3.57
CA THR A 219 33.47 -0.01 4.72
C THR A 219 34.20 -0.25 6.05
N ALA A 220 34.85 -1.40 6.22
CA ALA A 220 35.61 -1.75 7.40
C ALA A 220 36.84 -0.85 7.59
N SER A 221 37.57 -0.57 6.50
CA SER A 221 38.71 0.36 6.49
C SER A 221 38.29 1.76 6.93
N LYS A 222 37.16 2.27 6.42
CA LYS A 222 36.63 3.57 6.82
C LYS A 222 36.27 3.61 8.31
N ALA A 223 35.54 2.60 8.80
CA ALA A 223 35.18 2.50 10.21
C ALA A 223 36.41 2.47 11.12
N PHE A 224 37.43 1.70 10.77
CA PHE A 224 38.65 1.55 11.57
C PHE A 224 39.57 2.78 11.50
N TYR A 225 39.95 3.22 10.30
CA TYR A 225 40.98 4.25 10.12
C TYR A 225 40.44 5.69 10.19
N THR A 226 39.18 5.92 9.81
CA THR A 226 38.60 7.28 9.78
C THR A 226 37.78 7.56 11.04
N GLU A 227 36.96 6.61 11.47
CA GLU A 227 36.02 6.78 12.57
C GLU A 227 36.55 6.26 13.92
N GLY A 228 37.58 5.39 13.90
CA GLY A 228 38.12 4.75 15.10
C GLY A 228 37.16 3.75 15.75
N ASP A 229 36.17 3.24 14.99
CA ASP A 229 35.19 2.26 15.46
C ASP A 229 35.62 0.83 15.12
N ASP A 230 36.35 0.21 16.04
CA ASP A 230 36.78 -1.20 15.94
C ASP A 230 35.58 -2.16 15.85
N ALA A 231 34.49 -1.85 16.55
CA ALA A 231 33.29 -2.68 16.55
C ALA A 231 32.52 -2.57 15.23
N GLY A 232 32.53 -1.38 14.61
CA GLY A 232 32.01 -1.13 13.26
C GLY A 232 32.77 -1.90 12.19
N CYS A 233 34.10 -1.93 12.28
CA CYS A 233 34.96 -2.73 11.40
C CYS A 233 34.61 -4.22 11.46
N VAL A 234 34.50 -4.80 12.66
CA VAL A 234 34.11 -6.22 12.81
C VAL A 234 32.70 -6.47 12.29
N ARG A 235 31.75 -5.57 12.54
CA ARG A 235 30.36 -5.70 12.07
C ARG A 235 30.25 -5.71 10.55
N ALA A 236 31.14 -5.01 9.85
CA ALA A 236 31.19 -4.98 8.39
C ALA A 236 31.79 -6.28 7.81
N LEU A 237 32.82 -6.84 8.45
CA LEU A 237 33.52 -8.03 7.93
C LEU A 237 32.87 -9.35 8.35
N LEU A 238 32.24 -9.42 9.53
CA LEU A 238 31.68 -10.66 10.07
C LEU A 238 30.68 -11.35 9.12
N PRO A 239 29.72 -10.66 8.49
CA PRO A 239 28.76 -11.30 7.57
C PRO A 239 29.39 -11.84 6.29
N LEU A 240 30.60 -11.41 5.91
CA LEU A 240 31.31 -11.90 4.72
C LEU A 240 32.09 -13.20 4.97
N HIS A 241 32.32 -13.52 6.24
CA HIS A 241 32.99 -14.75 6.65
C HIS A 241 32.05 -15.96 6.81
N GLU A 242 30.74 -15.70 6.96
CA GLU A 242 29.67 -16.71 7.09
C GLU A 242 29.13 -17.17 5.72
#